data_AF-A0A1B1S1J1-F1
#
_entry.id   AF-A0A1B1S1J1-F1
#
_cell.length_a   1.000
_cell.length_b   1.000
_cell.length_c   1.000
_cell.angle_alpha   90.00
_cell.angle_beta   90.00
_cell.angle_gamma   90.00
#
_symmetry.space_group_name_H-M   'P 1'
#
loop_
_entity.id
_entity.type
_entity.pdbx_description
1 polymer ?
#
loop_
_entity_poly.entity_id
_entity_poly.type
_entity_poly.pdbx_seq_one_letter_code
_entity_poly.pdbx_strand_id
1 'polypeptide(L)'
;MVRLSGQEVEMRLGNTNCIDSELKELNYDQSKHLVTMKYMGSRDNEVEEKEYTVLFKECFSASFNTWLEGAGGYVPQSPIESAFFFQAISITGIEVEGVHLYQVQMVIPMMDCQITCKSIAIVRS
;
A
#
# COMPACT_ATOMS: atom_id res chain seq x y z
N MET A 1 -21.26 -5.05 7.55
CA MET A 1 -19.86 -5.49 7.28
C MET A 1 -19.06 -5.22 8.54
N VAL A 2 -18.37 -6.23 9.09
CA VAL A 2 -17.48 -6.05 10.24
C VAL A 2 -16.20 -5.38 9.76
N ARG A 3 -15.81 -4.29 10.42
CA ARG A 3 -14.56 -3.60 10.16
C ARG A 3 -13.40 -4.42 10.74
N LEU A 4 -12.39 -4.72 9.93
CA LEU A 4 -11.21 -5.46 10.36
C LEU A 4 -10.32 -4.56 11.23
N SER A 5 -9.67 -5.11 12.25
CA SER A 5 -8.59 -4.42 12.95
C SER A 5 -7.41 -4.15 12.00
N GLY A 6 -6.57 -3.17 12.34
CA GLY A 6 -5.35 -2.88 11.56
C GLY A 6 -4.46 -4.11 11.40
N GLN A 7 -4.28 -4.87 12.49
CA GLN A 7 -3.53 -6.13 12.50
C GLN A 7 -4.12 -7.20 11.57
N GLU A 8 -5.45 -7.33 11.48
CA GLU A 8 -6.07 -8.27 10.55
C GLU A 8 -5.91 -7.85 9.08
N VAL A 9 -5.89 -6.54 8.79
CA VAL A 9 -5.60 -6.04 7.44
C VAL A 9 -4.13 -6.26 7.11
N GLU A 10 -3.22 -5.95 8.03
CA GLU A 10 -1.78 -6.16 7.88
C GLU A 10 -1.46 -7.65 7.69
N MET A 11 -2.05 -8.54 8.48
CA MET A 11 -1.92 -10.00 8.30
C MET A 11 -2.47 -10.47 6.94
N ARG A 12 -3.58 -9.91 6.46
CA ARG A 12 -4.10 -10.27 5.12
C ARG A 12 -3.21 -9.82 3.98
N LEU A 13 -2.45 -8.75 4.18
CA LEU A 13 -1.42 -8.26 3.26
C LEU A 13 -0.14 -9.11 3.41
N GLY A 14 0.27 -9.44 4.63
CA GLY A 14 1.43 -10.31 4.90
C GLY A 14 1.26 -11.77 4.46
N ASN A 15 0.02 -12.30 4.44
CA ASN A 15 -0.29 -13.66 3.97
C ASN A 15 -0.23 -13.82 2.44
N THR A 16 0.16 -12.77 1.70
CA THR A 16 0.66 -12.96 0.33
C THR A 16 2.17 -13.09 0.41
N ASN A 17 2.70 -14.27 0.09
CA ASN A 17 4.12 -14.67 0.21
C ASN A 17 5.11 -13.81 -0.56
N CYS A 18 4.65 -12.79 -1.27
CA CYS A 18 5.43 -11.74 -1.90
C CYS A 18 4.49 -10.55 -2.11
N ILE A 19 4.31 -9.65 -1.13
CA ILE A 19 4.17 -8.23 -1.53
C ILE A 19 5.51 -7.74 -2.09
N ASP A 20 6.59 -8.46 -1.78
CA ASP A 20 7.96 -8.13 -2.11
C ASP A 20 8.27 -8.14 -3.62
N SER A 21 7.55 -8.83 -4.51
CA SER A 21 8.04 -8.98 -5.89
C SER A 21 7.65 -7.87 -6.88
N GLU A 22 6.42 -7.34 -6.96
CA GLU A 22 6.11 -6.33 -8.02
C GLU A 22 4.97 -5.36 -7.65
N LEU A 23 5.30 -4.19 -7.11
CA LEU A 23 4.39 -3.03 -7.12
C LEU A 23 4.14 -2.58 -8.57
N LYS A 24 2.90 -2.68 -9.04
CA LYS A 24 2.51 -2.26 -10.40
C LYS A 24 1.99 -0.84 -10.46
N GLU A 25 1.22 -0.45 -9.45
CA GLU A 25 0.56 0.85 -9.43
C GLU A 25 0.41 1.33 -7.98
N LEU A 26 0.75 2.59 -7.74
CA LEU A 26 0.38 3.32 -6.53
C LEU A 26 -0.11 4.69 -6.97
N ASN A 27 -1.40 4.95 -6.80
CA ASN A 27 -2.05 6.14 -7.32
C ASN A 27 -3.01 6.72 -6.30
N TYR A 28 -3.03 8.05 -6.17
CA TYR A 28 -3.99 8.78 -5.35
C TYR A 28 -4.91 9.63 -6.22
N ASP A 29 -6.17 9.23 -6.29
CA ASP A 29 -7.25 10.04 -6.87
C ASP A 29 -7.84 10.92 -5.76
N GLN A 30 -7.34 12.16 -5.68
CA GLN A 30 -7.79 13.15 -4.71
C GLN A 30 -9.29 13.47 -4.88
N SER A 31 -9.81 13.49 -6.11
CA SER A 31 -11.21 13.80 -6.39
C SER A 31 -12.17 12.75 -5.83
N LYS A 32 -11.69 11.50 -5.72
CA LYS A 32 -12.44 10.36 -5.18
C LYS A 32 -12.05 10.00 -3.75
N HIS A 33 -11.08 10.71 -3.16
CA HIS A 33 -10.48 10.34 -1.87
C HIS A 33 -10.05 8.86 -1.83
N LEU A 34 -9.39 8.39 -2.89
CA LEU A 34 -9.08 6.97 -3.10
C LEU A 34 -7.59 6.79 -3.40
N VAL A 35 -6.91 6.01 -2.56
CA VAL A 35 -5.59 5.46 -2.93
C VAL A 35 -5.79 4.04 -3.45
N THR A 36 -5.18 3.76 -4.60
CA THR A 36 -5.18 2.44 -5.24
C THR A 36 -3.75 1.93 -5.27
N MET A 37 -3.55 0.72 -4.76
CA MET A 37 -2.27 0.01 -4.81
C MET A 37 -2.49 -1.32 -5.52
N LYS A 38 -1.73 -1.59 -6.59
CA LYS A 38 -1.76 -2.88 -7.30
C LYS A 38 -0.43 -3.58 -7.17
N TYR A 39 -0.45 -4.87 -6.87
CA TYR A 39 0.76 -5.67 -6.74
C TYR A 39 0.53 -7.10 -7.25
N MET A 40 1.59 -7.75 -7.69
CA MET A 40 1.59 -9.20 -7.90
C MET A 40 1.93 -9.91 -6.58
N GLY A 41 1.20 -10.96 -6.25
CA GLY A 41 1.53 -11.80 -5.10
C GLY A 41 0.93 -13.20 -5.23
N SER A 42 1.34 -14.11 -4.35
CA SER A 42 0.76 -15.46 -4.21
C SER A 42 0.30 -15.65 -2.77
N ARG A 43 -0.84 -16.28 -2.52
CA ARG A 43 -1.22 -16.74 -1.17
C ARG A 43 -0.60 -18.11 -0.91
N ASP A 44 -0.41 -18.48 0.37
CA ASP A 44 0.19 -19.75 0.84
C ASP A 44 -0.28 -21.06 0.15
N ASN A 45 -1.42 -21.04 -0.55
CA ASN A 45 -2.00 -22.19 -1.22
C ASN A 45 -2.18 -22.02 -2.75
N GLU A 46 -1.65 -20.95 -3.33
CA GLU A 46 -1.79 -20.66 -4.76
C GLU A 46 -0.46 -20.89 -5.50
N VAL A 47 -0.50 -21.67 -6.58
CA VAL A 47 0.68 -22.06 -7.39
C VAL A 47 1.09 -20.94 -8.35
N GLU A 48 0.23 -19.95 -8.59
CA GLU A 48 0.45 -18.86 -9.55
C GLU A 48 0.37 -17.49 -8.86
N GLU A 49 1.26 -16.57 -9.24
CA GLU A 49 1.16 -15.17 -8.87
C GLU A 49 -0.06 -14.52 -9.53
N LYS A 50 -0.75 -13.66 -8.79
CA LYS A 50 -1.95 -12.98 -9.24
C LYS A 50 -1.89 -11.50 -8.89
N GLU A 51 -2.63 -10.72 -9.67
CA GLU A 51 -2.76 -9.31 -9.39
C GLU A 51 -3.79 -9.08 -8.28
N TYR A 52 -3.37 -8.33 -7.27
CA TYR A 52 -4.22 -7.84 -6.19
C TYR A 52 -4.28 -6.34 -6.24
N THR A 53 -5.47 -5.80 -5.95
CA THR A 53 -5.70 -4.38 -5.78
C THR A 53 -6.12 -4.09 -4.34
N VAL A 54 -5.40 -3.21 -3.67
CA VAL A 54 -5.77 -2.63 -2.38
C VAL A 54 -6.37 -1.25 -2.63
N LEU A 55 -7.57 -1.06 -2.11
CA LEU A 55 -8.34 0.17 -2.18
C LEU A 55 -8.42 0.79 -0.79
N PHE A 56 -7.73 1.91 -0.60
CA PHE A 56 -7.87 2.76 0.58
C PHE A 56 -8.92 3.82 0.28
N LYS A 57 -10.11 3.68 0.87
CA LYS A 57 -11.28 4.50 0.53
C LYS A 57 -11.54 5.55 1.60
N GLU A 58 -12.13 6.67 1.16
CA GLU A 58 -12.41 7.82 2.01
C GLU A 58 -11.13 8.30 2.72
N CYS A 59 -10.08 8.52 1.93
CA CYS A 59 -8.79 9.00 2.39
C CYS A 59 -8.86 10.50 2.77
N PHE A 60 -8.48 10.78 4.01
CA PHE A 60 -8.35 12.14 4.55
C PHE A 60 -7.01 12.76 4.17
N SER A 61 -5.96 11.94 4.16
CA SER A 61 -4.62 12.35 3.76
C SER A 61 -3.91 11.19 3.06
N ALA A 62 -3.11 11.54 2.06
CA ALA A 62 -2.14 10.65 1.43
C ALA A 62 -0.89 11.49 1.14
N SER A 63 0.27 11.02 1.62
CA SER A 63 1.58 11.65 1.40
C SER A 63 2.50 10.60 0.81
N PHE A 64 3.17 10.98 -0.29
CA PHE A 64 4.15 10.16 -0.99
C PHE A 64 5.43 10.98 -1.09
N ASN A 65 6.39 10.72 -0.21
CA ASN A 65 7.65 11.45 -0.16
C ASN A 65 8.71 10.64 -0.89
N THR A 66 9.14 11.10 -2.05
CA THR A 66 10.22 10.47 -2.81
C THR A 66 11.57 10.95 -2.28
N TRP A 67 12.44 10.02 -1.90
CA TRP A 67 13.79 10.33 -1.38
C TRP A 67 14.82 10.59 -2.50
N LEU A 68 14.37 10.82 -3.74
CA LEU A 68 15.23 11.06 -4.90
C LEU A 68 15.80 12.49 -4.97
N GLU A 69 15.28 13.43 -4.18
CA GLU A 69 15.83 14.79 -4.10
C GLU A 69 17.20 14.77 -3.40
N GLY A 70 18.27 14.62 -4.20
CA GLY A 70 19.67 14.73 -3.77
C GLY A 70 20.49 13.44 -3.79
N ALA A 71 19.94 12.32 -4.25
CA ALA A 71 20.69 11.07 -4.38
C ALA A 71 21.68 11.14 -5.57
N GLY A 72 22.98 11.17 -5.27
CA GLY A 72 24.03 10.96 -6.27
C GLY A 72 24.16 9.48 -6.63
N GLY A 73 23.76 9.11 -7.84
CA GLY A 73 23.75 7.72 -8.31
C GLY A 73 22.77 7.51 -9.47
N TYR A 74 22.59 6.26 -9.91
CA TYR A 74 21.57 5.93 -10.90
C TYR A 74 20.18 6.18 -10.30
N VAL A 75 19.53 7.25 -10.72
CA VAL A 75 18.11 7.49 -10.47
C VAL A 75 17.33 6.68 -11.51
N PRO A 76 16.58 5.65 -11.12
CA PRO A 76 15.75 4.92 -12.08
C PRO A 76 14.78 5.88 -12.75
N GLN A 77 14.77 5.87 -14.08
CA GLN A 77 13.94 6.78 -14.88
C GLN A 77 12.47 6.37 -14.86
N SER A 78 12.20 5.14 -14.40
CA SER A 78 10.88 4.53 -14.36
C SER A 78 10.75 3.55 -13.20
N PRO A 79 9.55 3.44 -12.59
CA PRO A 79 9.19 2.38 -11.65
C PRO A 79 9.47 0.95 -12.16
N ILE A 80 9.64 0.77 -13.47
CA ILE A 80 9.87 -0.54 -14.12
C ILE A 80 11.37 -0.90 -14.16
N GLU A 81 12.26 0.09 -14.09
CA GLU A 81 13.72 -0.12 -14.19
C GLU A 81 14.35 -0.62 -12.88
N SER A 82 13.59 -0.62 -11.80
CA SER A 82 13.98 -1.18 -10.52
C SER A 82 12.78 -1.96 -10.03
N ALA A 83 12.92 -3.26 -9.75
CA ALA A 83 11.89 -3.94 -8.99
C ALA A 83 11.77 -3.20 -7.64
N PHE A 84 10.69 -2.42 -7.44
CA PHE A 84 10.44 -1.73 -6.18
C PHE A 84 9.88 -2.76 -5.22
N PHE A 85 10.77 -3.38 -4.44
CA PHE A 85 10.41 -4.33 -3.41
C PHE A 85 9.75 -3.60 -2.25
N PHE A 86 8.54 -3.97 -1.82
CA PHE A 86 8.00 -3.43 -0.57
C PHE A 86 8.89 -3.84 0.61
N GLN A 87 9.31 -2.88 1.44
CA GLN A 87 10.15 -3.19 2.60
C GLN A 87 9.30 -3.44 3.85
N ALA A 88 8.26 -2.65 4.04
CA ALA A 88 7.36 -2.79 5.18
C ALA A 88 6.01 -2.11 4.92
N ILE A 89 4.95 -2.69 5.48
CA ILE A 89 3.65 -2.05 5.64
C ILE A 89 3.23 -2.18 7.11
N SER A 90 2.82 -1.08 7.71
CA SER A 90 2.25 -1.05 9.05
C SER A 90 0.88 -0.40 9.01
N ILE A 91 -0.11 -1.04 9.62
CA ILE A 91 -1.49 -0.55 9.65
C ILE A 91 -1.96 -0.47 11.09
N THR A 92 -2.15 0.76 11.56
CA THR A 92 -2.64 1.04 12.90
C THR A 92 -4.04 1.63 12.85
N GLY A 93 -4.94 1.14 13.71
CA GLY A 93 -6.22 1.81 13.94
C GLY A 93 -6.02 3.04 14.83
N ILE A 94 -6.58 4.18 14.42
CA ILE A 94 -6.57 5.42 15.20
C ILE A 94 -7.99 5.97 15.34
N GLU A 95 -8.21 6.83 16.34
CA GLU A 95 -9.45 7.58 16.50
C GLU A 95 -9.16 9.08 16.45
N VAL A 96 -9.86 9.80 15.58
CA VAL A 96 -9.74 11.25 15.43
C VAL A 96 -11.15 11.82 15.54
N GLU A 97 -11.39 12.62 16.58
CA GLU A 97 -12.69 13.27 16.83
C GLU A 97 -13.88 12.28 16.80
N GLY A 98 -13.72 11.08 17.38
CA GLY A 98 -14.75 10.03 17.39
C GLY A 98 -14.85 9.22 16.10
N VAL A 99 -14.10 9.58 15.05
CA VAL A 99 -14.03 8.85 13.80
C VAL A 99 -12.88 7.84 13.85
N HIS A 100 -13.21 6.57 13.72
CA HIS A 100 -12.20 5.51 13.64
C HIS A 100 -11.59 5.50 12.23
N LEU A 101 -10.26 5.53 12.12
CA LEU A 101 -9.51 5.57 10.87
C LEU A 101 -8.41 4.50 10.89
N TYR A 102 -7.88 4.18 9.72
CA TYR A 102 -6.62 3.48 9.56
C TYR A 102 -5.55 4.49 9.23
N GLN A 103 -4.44 4.44 9.96
CA GLN A 103 -3.19 5.05 9.58
C GLN A 103 -2.29 3.95 9.01
N VAL A 104 -1.89 4.14 7.76
CA VAL A 104 -1.08 3.19 6.99
C VAL A 104 0.26 3.85 6.72
N GLN A 105 1.33 3.18 7.08
CA GLN A 105 2.70 3.55 6.74
C GLN A 105 3.27 2.47 5.84
N MET A 106 3.77 2.86 4.66
CA MET A 106 4.44 1.94 3.75
C MET A 106 5.82 2.48 3.44
N VAL A 107 6.81 1.60 3.52
CA VAL A 107 8.19 1.89 3.12
C VAL A 107 8.45 1.13 1.82
N ILE A 108 8.66 1.91 0.77
CA ILE A 108 9.00 1.43 -0.57
C ILE A 108 10.41 2.01 -0.88
N PRO A 109 11.28 1.31 -1.61
CA PRO A 109 12.59 1.82 -1.97
C PRO A 109 12.47 3.23 -2.54
N MET A 110 13.18 4.17 -1.92
CA MET A 110 13.21 5.58 -2.32
C MET A 110 11.86 6.33 -2.19
N MET A 111 10.88 5.78 -1.46
CA MET A 111 9.59 6.42 -1.21
C MET A 111 8.98 6.03 0.14
N ASP A 112 8.64 7.03 0.96
CA ASP A 112 7.76 6.84 2.11
C ASP A 112 6.33 7.17 1.74
N CYS A 113 5.39 6.31 2.13
CA CYS A 113 3.97 6.54 1.94
C CYS A 113 3.25 6.56 3.29
N GLN A 114 2.44 7.60 3.50
CA GLN A 114 1.53 7.67 4.64
C GLN A 114 0.10 7.92 4.15
N ILE A 115 -0.83 7.06 4.55
CA ILE A 115 -2.24 7.15 4.14
C ILE A 115 -3.11 7.10 5.39
N THR A 116 -4.08 8.02 5.49
CA THR A 116 -5.12 7.99 6.52
C THR A 116 -6.49 7.83 5.86
N CYS A 117 -7.19 6.74 6.15
CA CYS A 117 -8.44 6.39 5.47
C CYS A 117 -9.46 5.71 6.40
N LYS A 118 -10.75 5.71 6.03
CA LYS A 118 -11.79 5.02 6.84
C LYS A 118 -11.86 3.54 6.58
N SER A 119 -11.58 3.11 5.36
CA SER A 119 -11.73 1.70 4.99
C SER A 119 -10.67 1.23 4.01
N ILE A 120 -10.28 -0.04 4.17
CA ILE A 120 -9.32 -0.72 3.32
C ILE A 120 -10.01 -1.97 2.77
N ALA A 121 -9.94 -2.17 1.46
CA ALA A 121 -10.45 -3.36 0.79
C ALA A 121 -9.34 -3.98 -0.07
N ILE A 122 -9.22 -5.30 -0.02
CA ILE A 122 -8.30 -6.06 -0.86
C ILE A 122 -9.16 -6.87 -1.83
N VAL A 123 -8.98 -6.63 -3.12
CA VAL A 123 -9.68 -7.34 -4.20
C VAL A 123 -8.68 -8.03 -5.10
N ARG A 124 -9.08 -9.16 -5.67
CA ARG A 124 -8.31 -9.83 -6.73
C ARG A 124 -8.74 -9.23 -8.08
N SER A 125 -7.76 -8.83 -8.89
CA SER A 125 -7.96 -8.35 -10.26
C SER A 125 -8.01 -9.50 -11.25
#